data_AF-A0A1Z9HDU5-F1
#
_entry.id   AF-A0A1Z9HDU5-F1
#
_cell.length_a   1.000
_cell.length_b   1.000
_cell.length_c   1.000
_cell.angle_alpha   90.00
_cell.angle_beta   90.00
_cell.angle_gamma   90.00
#
_symmetry.space_group_name_H-M   'P 1'
#
loop_
_entity.id
_entity.type
_entity.pdbx_description
1 polymer ?
#
loop_
_entity_poly.entity_id
_entity_poly.type
_entity_poly.pdbx_seq_one_letter_code
_entity_poly.pdbx_strand_id
1 'polypeptide(L)'
;MKMKKQKISIPFSLNPKGWFLKGQEKEIAKAKHELSGVQLDKKLADIENKPYVTVLNTNFDPDNPKKGYFELDWNQSFIDMLTKNGYTGITDDDIVNKWFDDLCKGIVLETMDQDVFDELKSQQETSSKVSKTKLKDGKVEYS
;
A
#
# COMPACT_ATOMS: atom_id res chain seq x y z
N MET A 1 -9.44 -45.27 -3.44
CA MET A 1 -9.07 -44.06 -2.67
C MET A 1 -7.62 -43.69 -2.99
N LYS A 2 -7.35 -42.64 -3.78
CA LYS A 2 -5.97 -42.23 -4.10
C LYS A 2 -5.45 -41.39 -2.93
N MET A 3 -4.49 -41.93 -2.16
CA MET A 3 -3.80 -41.16 -1.14
C MET A 3 -2.98 -40.05 -1.80
N LYS A 4 -3.32 -38.78 -1.52
CA LYS A 4 -2.50 -37.63 -1.92
C LYS A 4 -1.20 -37.72 -1.11
N LYS A 5 -0.08 -38.01 -1.76
CA LYS A 5 1.25 -37.94 -1.13
C LYS A 5 1.44 -36.50 -0.64
N GLN A 6 1.37 -36.28 0.67
CA GLN A 6 1.81 -35.02 1.27
C GLN A 6 3.30 -34.89 0.97
N LYS A 7 3.69 -33.89 0.17
CA LYS A 7 5.10 -33.55 -0.03
C LYS A 7 5.64 -33.07 1.31
N ILE A 8 6.37 -33.94 2.00
CA ILE A 8 7.16 -33.57 3.17
C ILE A 8 8.23 -32.60 2.65
N SER A 9 8.11 -31.31 2.97
CA SER A 9 9.16 -30.35 2.64
C SER A 9 10.28 -30.50 3.68
N ILE A 10 11.51 -30.66 3.19
CA ILE A 10 12.69 -30.82 4.05
C ILE A 10 12.96 -29.44 4.68
N PRO A 11 13.13 -29.31 6.02
CA PRO A 11 13.45 -28.03 6.62
C PRO A 11 14.80 -27.50 6.09
N PHE A 12 14.93 -26.16 5.94
CA PHE A 12 16.14 -25.54 5.37
C PHE A 12 17.43 -25.93 6.13
N SER A 13 17.33 -26.23 7.43
CA SER A 13 18.45 -26.69 8.27
C SER A 13 19.09 -28.01 7.81
N LEU A 14 18.34 -28.86 7.11
CA LEU A 14 18.79 -30.15 6.58
C LEU A 14 19.26 -30.06 5.12
N ASN A 15 19.28 -28.87 4.52
CA ASN A 15 19.81 -28.65 3.18
C ASN A 15 21.33 -28.37 3.25
N PRO A 16 22.20 -29.28 2.76
CA PRO A 16 23.65 -29.11 2.85
C PRO A 16 24.17 -27.85 2.14
N LYS A 17 23.45 -27.35 1.12
CA LYS A 17 23.79 -26.11 0.43
C LYS A 17 23.72 -24.89 1.38
N GLY A 18 22.82 -24.92 2.36
CA GLY A 18 22.65 -23.84 3.33
C GLY A 18 23.76 -23.73 4.39
N TRP A 19 24.53 -24.81 4.62
CA TRP A 19 25.62 -24.81 5.60
C TRP A 19 26.82 -23.95 5.18
N PHE A 20 26.98 -23.71 3.89
CA PHE A 20 28.07 -22.91 3.34
C PHE A 20 27.72 -21.42 3.18
N LEU A 21 26.44 -21.06 3.28
CA LEU A 21 25.97 -19.68 3.14
C LEU A 21 26.10 -18.91 4.46
N LYS A 22 26.38 -17.60 4.37
CA LYS A 22 26.51 -16.71 5.53
C LYS A 22 25.75 -15.40 5.29
N GLY A 23 25.40 -14.70 6.38
CA GLY A 23 24.75 -13.39 6.33
C GLY A 23 23.49 -13.38 5.47
N GLN A 24 23.38 -12.35 4.61
CA GLN A 24 22.22 -12.15 3.73
C GLN A 24 22.00 -13.31 2.75
N GLU A 25 23.06 -13.93 2.22
CA GLU A 25 22.91 -15.04 1.27
C GLU A 25 22.19 -16.24 1.88
N LYS A 26 22.46 -16.52 3.16
CA LYS A 26 21.79 -17.59 3.90
C LYS A 26 20.31 -17.27 4.13
N GLU A 27 20.00 -16.03 4.52
CA GLU A 27 18.63 -15.58 4.74
C GLU A 27 17.82 -15.58 3.44
N ILE A 28 18.42 -15.15 2.31
CA ILE A 28 17.80 -15.20 0.99
C ILE A 28 17.52 -16.65 0.58
N ALA A 29 18.49 -17.55 0.76
CA ALA A 29 18.33 -18.96 0.42
C ALA A 29 17.26 -19.64 1.29
N LYS A 30 17.18 -19.28 2.58
CA LYS A 30 16.13 -19.74 3.48
C LYS A 30 14.76 -19.22 3.06
N ALA A 31 14.64 -17.92 2.79
CA ALA A 31 13.40 -17.30 2.34
C ALA A 31 12.90 -17.95 1.04
N LYS A 32 13.77 -18.12 0.03
CA LYS A 32 13.43 -18.79 -1.24
C LYS A 32 13.04 -20.26 -1.07
N HIS A 33 13.48 -20.91 0.00
CA HIS A 33 13.13 -22.29 0.31
C HIS A 33 11.76 -22.39 1.02
N GLU A 34 11.45 -21.44 1.89
CA GLU A 34 10.29 -21.50 2.79
C GLU A 34 9.08 -20.69 2.30
N LEU A 35 9.31 -19.64 1.52
CA LEU A 35 8.30 -18.68 1.09
C LEU A 35 8.14 -18.68 -0.43
N SER A 36 7.01 -18.15 -0.90
CA SER A 36 6.72 -17.97 -2.32
C SER A 36 5.79 -16.77 -2.55
N GLY A 37 5.79 -16.25 -3.77
CA GLY A 37 4.93 -15.11 -4.16
C GLY A 37 5.23 -13.86 -3.33
N VAL A 38 4.17 -13.10 -3.02
CA VAL A 38 4.26 -11.82 -2.29
C VAL A 38 5.08 -11.92 -1.00
N GLN A 39 4.92 -13.01 -0.23
CA GLN A 39 5.64 -13.20 1.03
C GLN A 39 7.15 -13.34 0.81
N LEU A 40 7.56 -13.99 -0.28
CA LEU A 40 8.96 -14.10 -0.65
C LEU A 40 9.50 -12.75 -1.11
N ASP A 41 8.78 -12.06 -1.99
CA ASP A 41 9.23 -10.78 -2.56
C ASP A 41 9.43 -9.73 -1.48
N LYS A 42 8.46 -9.60 -0.56
CA LYS A 42 8.57 -8.72 0.61
C LYS A 42 9.74 -9.11 1.51
N LYS A 43 9.92 -10.40 1.80
CA LYS A 43 11.02 -10.87 2.65
C LYS A 43 12.39 -10.59 2.03
N LEU A 44 12.52 -10.71 0.73
CA LEU A 44 13.76 -10.36 0.02
C LEU A 44 14.04 -8.86 0.10
N ALA A 45 13.01 -8.03 -0.08
CA ALA A 45 13.14 -6.59 0.10
C ALA A 45 13.56 -6.21 1.54
N ASP A 46 13.02 -6.89 2.56
CA ASP A 46 13.42 -6.70 3.96
C ASP A 46 14.89 -7.06 4.19
N ILE A 47 15.35 -8.20 3.63
CA ILE A 47 16.76 -8.62 3.76
C ILE A 47 17.71 -7.59 3.12
N GLU A 48 17.26 -6.97 2.03
CA GLU A 48 18.01 -5.97 1.28
C GLU A 48 17.80 -4.53 1.78
N ASN A 49 16.96 -4.32 2.80
CA ASN A 49 16.55 -2.99 3.29
C ASN A 49 16.01 -2.07 2.18
N LYS A 50 15.21 -2.62 1.28
CA LYS A 50 14.59 -1.89 0.18
C LYS A 50 13.11 -1.61 0.47
N PRO A 51 12.60 -0.42 0.12
CA PRO A 51 11.16 -0.16 0.13
C PRO A 51 10.40 -1.17 -0.71
N TYR A 52 9.34 -1.74 -0.15
CA TYR A 52 8.43 -2.66 -0.85
C TYR A 52 6.98 -2.30 -0.56
N VAL A 53 6.17 -2.26 -1.62
CA VAL A 53 4.72 -2.17 -1.57
C VAL A 53 4.14 -2.98 -2.74
N THR A 54 3.02 -3.65 -2.52
CA THR A 54 2.30 -4.40 -3.55
C THR A 54 0.80 -4.38 -3.30
N VAL A 55 0.02 -4.69 -4.33
CA VAL A 55 -1.43 -4.90 -4.23
C VAL A 55 -1.68 -6.38 -3.95
N LEU A 56 -2.30 -6.69 -2.81
CA LEU A 56 -2.75 -8.04 -2.48
C LEU A 56 -4.04 -8.41 -3.22
N ASN A 57 -4.97 -7.47 -3.27
CA ASN A 57 -6.28 -7.68 -3.85
C ASN A 57 -6.86 -6.37 -4.37
N THR A 58 -7.76 -6.50 -5.35
CA THR A 58 -8.57 -5.41 -5.87
C THR A 58 -10.00 -5.88 -5.88
N ASN A 59 -10.87 -5.12 -5.21
CA ASN A 59 -12.29 -5.37 -5.21
C ASN A 59 -13.01 -4.22 -5.91
N PHE A 60 -14.08 -4.55 -6.64
CA PHE A 60 -15.00 -3.59 -7.23
C PHE A 60 -16.43 -4.06 -7.02
N ASP A 61 -17.33 -3.12 -6.79
CA ASP A 61 -18.76 -3.35 -6.71
C ASP A 61 -19.29 -3.66 -8.13
N PRO A 62 -19.88 -4.84 -8.38
CA PRO A 62 -20.39 -5.19 -9.71
C PRO A 62 -21.52 -4.28 -10.20
N ASP A 63 -22.34 -3.76 -9.27
CA ASP A 63 -23.47 -2.88 -9.58
C ASP A 63 -23.01 -1.43 -9.74
N ASN A 64 -21.86 -1.08 -9.18
CA ASN A 64 -21.20 0.21 -9.38
C ASN A 64 -19.68 0.07 -9.48
N PRO A 65 -19.13 -0.25 -10.66
CA PRO A 65 -17.69 -0.52 -10.86
C PRO A 65 -16.76 0.65 -10.53
N LYS A 66 -17.30 1.85 -10.27
CA LYS A 66 -16.55 3.02 -9.78
C LYS A 66 -16.26 2.94 -8.29
N LYS A 67 -16.94 2.05 -7.55
CA LYS A 67 -16.71 1.79 -6.13
C LYS A 67 -15.89 0.53 -6.00
N GLY A 68 -14.84 0.61 -5.18
CA GLY A 68 -13.93 -0.48 -4.96
C GLY A 68 -12.89 -0.11 -3.93
N TYR A 69 -11.97 -1.03 -3.67
CA TYR A 69 -10.83 -0.81 -2.81
C TYR A 69 -9.64 -1.65 -3.26
N PHE A 70 -8.45 -1.16 -2.93
CA PHE A 70 -7.21 -1.90 -3.06
C PHE A 70 -6.77 -2.34 -1.66
N GLU A 71 -6.41 -3.61 -1.52
CA GLU A 71 -5.68 -4.08 -0.35
C GLU A 71 -4.20 -4.03 -0.66
N LEU A 72 -3.45 -3.27 0.13
CA LEU A 72 -2.01 -3.10 -0.04
C LEU A 72 -1.26 -3.85 1.06
N ASP A 73 -0.06 -4.31 0.73
CA ASP A 73 0.91 -4.82 1.69
C ASP A 73 2.26 -4.14 1.45
N TRP A 74 2.92 -3.73 2.54
CA TRP A 74 4.16 -2.96 2.48
C TRP A 74 5.11 -3.34 3.61
N ASN A 75 6.39 -2.99 3.48
CA ASN A 75 7.38 -3.19 4.54
C ASN A 75 7.76 -1.89 5.26
N GLN A 76 8.53 -2.01 6.35
CA GLN A 76 8.94 -0.86 7.15
C GLN A 76 9.81 0.13 6.35
N SER A 77 10.71 -0.37 5.50
CA SER A 77 11.55 0.49 4.66
C SER A 77 10.73 1.39 3.71
N PHE A 78 9.53 0.95 3.31
CA PHE A 78 8.60 1.78 2.55
C PHE A 78 8.00 2.90 3.39
N ILE A 79 7.58 2.61 4.62
CA ILE A 79 7.09 3.64 5.57
C ILE A 79 8.19 4.66 5.89
N ASP A 80 9.40 4.20 6.15
CA ASP A 80 10.55 5.06 6.43
C ASP A 80 10.86 5.98 5.24
N MET A 81 10.77 5.45 4.02
CA MET A 81 10.90 6.21 2.79
C MET A 81 9.80 7.28 2.68
N LEU A 82 8.52 6.93 2.88
CA LEU A 82 7.42 7.89 2.81
C LEU A 82 7.58 8.99 3.87
N THR A 83 7.92 8.62 5.10
CA THR A 83 8.14 9.57 6.20
C THR A 83 9.27 10.54 5.89
N LYS A 84 10.38 10.03 5.34
CA LYS A 84 11.51 10.86 4.90
C LYS A 84 11.12 11.85 3.80
N ASN A 85 10.10 11.54 2.99
CA ASN A 85 9.57 12.39 1.93
C ASN A 85 8.40 13.27 2.39
N GLY A 86 8.12 13.36 3.70
CA GLY A 86 7.17 14.31 4.26
C GLY A 86 5.76 13.78 4.49
N TYR A 87 5.49 12.50 4.21
CA TYR A 87 4.23 11.87 4.61
C TYR A 87 4.24 11.63 6.12
N THR A 88 3.17 12.03 6.80
CA THR A 88 3.04 11.91 8.26
C THR A 88 1.68 11.31 8.61
N GLY A 89 1.61 10.55 9.71
CA GLY A 89 0.40 9.87 10.15
C GLY A 89 0.52 9.41 11.60
N ILE A 90 -0.59 9.03 12.22
CA ILE A 90 -0.58 8.43 13.56
C ILE A 90 -0.19 6.95 13.44
N THR A 91 -0.62 6.32 12.35
CA THR A 91 -0.34 4.93 12.00
C THR A 91 0.33 4.83 10.64
N ASP A 92 0.96 3.68 10.37
CA ASP A 92 1.56 3.38 9.06
C ASP A 92 0.48 3.38 7.96
N ASP A 93 -0.71 2.86 8.26
CA ASP A 93 -1.87 2.91 7.36
C ASP A 93 -2.23 4.35 6.98
N ASP A 94 -2.21 5.30 7.93
CA ASP A 94 -2.48 6.71 7.62
C ASP A 94 -1.44 7.29 6.65
N ILE A 95 -0.17 6.91 6.81
CA ILE A 95 0.94 7.35 5.96
C ILE A 95 0.76 6.79 4.54
N VAL A 96 0.47 5.49 4.42
CA VAL A 96 0.26 4.80 3.15
C VAL A 96 -0.99 5.32 2.45
N ASN A 97 -2.10 5.53 3.16
CA ASN A 97 -3.33 6.05 2.59
C ASN A 97 -3.13 7.45 2.01
N LYS A 98 -2.43 8.35 2.73
CA LYS A 98 -2.10 9.69 2.22
C LYS A 98 -1.25 9.61 0.95
N TRP A 99 -0.22 8.76 0.94
CA TRP A 99 0.60 8.54 -0.25
C TRP A 99 -0.21 8.00 -1.42
N PHE A 100 -1.07 7.00 -1.18
CA PHE A 100 -1.87 6.37 -2.20
C PHE A 100 -2.89 7.35 -2.81
N ASP A 101 -3.55 8.16 -1.97
CA ASP A 101 -4.47 9.21 -2.41
C ASP A 101 -3.75 10.24 -3.30
N ASP A 102 -2.56 10.67 -2.90
CA ASP A 102 -1.78 11.64 -3.68
C ASP A 102 -1.26 11.05 -4.99
N LEU A 103 -0.88 9.76 -5.00
CA LEU A 103 -0.55 9.02 -6.21
C LEU A 103 -1.74 8.97 -7.18
N CYS A 104 -2.93 8.62 -6.69
CA CYS A 104 -4.15 8.59 -7.50
C CYS A 104 -4.50 9.97 -8.06
N LYS A 105 -4.40 11.04 -7.24
CA LYS A 105 -4.61 12.41 -7.70
C LYS A 105 -3.61 12.78 -8.80
N GLY A 106 -2.32 12.48 -8.61
CA GLY A 106 -1.29 12.76 -9.61
C GLY A 106 -1.62 12.17 -10.97
N ILE A 107 -2.04 10.90 -11.02
CA ILE A 107 -2.45 10.24 -12.27
C ILE A 107 -3.65 10.95 -12.91
N VAL A 108 -4.67 11.29 -12.13
CA VAL A 108 -5.85 12.00 -12.66
C VAL A 108 -5.45 13.35 -13.25
N LEU A 109 -4.62 14.12 -12.54
CA LEU A 109 -4.16 15.43 -12.98
C LEU A 109 -3.32 15.36 -14.25
N GLU A 110 -2.48 14.35 -14.39
CA GLU A 110 -1.69 14.12 -15.61
C GLU A 110 -2.57 13.79 -16.82
N THR A 111 -3.72 13.15 -16.59
CA THR A 111 -4.67 12.76 -17.66
C THR A 111 -5.74 13.80 -17.97
N MET A 112 -5.83 14.88 -17.19
CA MET A 112 -6.79 15.96 -17.41
C MET A 112 -6.21 17.04 -18.34
N ASP A 113 -6.96 17.42 -19.37
CA ASP A 113 -6.67 18.64 -20.13
C ASP A 113 -6.74 19.85 -19.18
N GLN A 114 -5.78 20.78 -19.29
CA GLN A 114 -5.65 21.96 -18.42
C GLN A 114 -6.99 22.72 -18.26
N ASP A 115 -7.79 22.83 -19.32
CA ASP A 115 -9.04 23.58 -19.34
C ASP A 115 -10.12 22.95 -18.42
N VAL A 116 -10.16 21.61 -18.33
CA VAL A 116 -11.09 20.89 -17.45
C VAL A 116 -10.65 20.97 -15.99
N PHE A 117 -9.32 20.96 -15.76
CA PHE A 117 -8.75 21.08 -14.44
C PHE A 117 -9.03 22.46 -13.80
N ASP A 118 -8.88 23.53 -14.58
CA ASP A 118 -9.16 24.90 -14.14
C ASP A 118 -10.65 25.08 -13.79
N GLU A 119 -11.55 24.46 -14.56
CA GLU A 119 -12.98 24.48 -14.27
C GLU A 119 -13.34 23.71 -12.98
N LEU A 120 -12.75 22.52 -12.76
CA LEU A 120 -12.95 21.75 -11.52
C LEU A 120 -12.41 22.47 -10.28
N LYS A 121 -11.24 23.12 -10.37
CA LYS A 121 -10.71 23.95 -9.28
C LYS A 121 -11.67 25.09 -8.94
N SER A 122 -12.24 25.76 -9.94
CA SER A 122 -13.20 26.85 -9.73
C SER A 122 -14.48 26.36 -9.03
N GLN A 123 -14.91 25.12 -9.28
CA GLN A 123 -16.05 24.50 -8.59
C GLN A 123 -15.72 24.08 -7.15
N GLN A 124 -14.49 23.67 -6.87
CA GLN A 124 -14.08 23.29 -5.52
C GLN A 124 -13.87 24.53 -4.61
N GLU A 125 -13.37 25.63 -5.16
CA GLU A 125 -13.27 26.92 -4.44
C GLU A 125 -14.65 27.53 -4.15
N THR A 126 -15.64 27.31 -5.01
CA THR A 126 -17.03 27.72 -4.76
C THR A 126 -17.76 26.78 -3.78
N SER A 127 -17.43 25.48 -3.75
CA SER A 127 -17.96 24.51 -2.77
C SER A 127 -17.29 24.60 -1.39
N SER A 128 -16.11 25.20 -1.28
CA SER A 128 -15.43 25.47 0.01
C SER A 128 -16.03 26.66 0.77
N LYS A 129 -17.01 27.35 0.16
CA LYS A 129 -17.81 28.35 0.85
C LYS A 129 -18.91 27.66 1.66
N VAL A 130 -18.49 26.90 2.67
CA VAL A 130 -19.34 26.53 3.81
C VAL A 130 -20.05 27.81 4.27
N SER A 131 -21.37 27.82 4.11
CA SER A 131 -22.24 28.89 4.56
C SER A 131 -22.17 28.99 6.08
N LYS A 132 -21.29 29.85 6.58
CA LYS A 132 -21.27 30.25 7.99
C LYS A 132 -22.51 31.10 8.27
N THR A 133 -23.60 30.48 8.70
CA THR A 133 -24.72 31.21 9.30
C THR A 133 -24.59 31.14 10.81
N LYS A 134 -24.26 32.26 11.46
CA LYS A 134 -24.28 32.37 12.93
C LYS A 134 -25.73 32.35 13.41
N LEU A 135 -26.14 31.28 14.08
CA LEU A 135 -27.34 31.26 14.91
C LEU A 135 -26.96 31.64 16.35
N LYS A 136 -27.85 32.39 17.01
CA LYS A 136 -27.56 33.22 18.22
C LYS A 136 -27.21 32.46 19.51
N ASP A 137 -27.17 31.13 19.53
CA ASP A 137 -27.01 30.35 20.78
C ASP A 137 -25.83 29.35 20.79
N GLY A 138 -24.75 29.65 20.08
CA GLY A 138 -23.43 29.05 20.39
C GLY A 138 -23.26 27.55 20.07
N LYS A 139 -24.00 26.98 19.11
CA LYS A 139 -23.72 25.66 18.54
C LYS A 139 -23.42 25.75 17.06
N VAL A 140 -22.48 24.94 16.57
CA VAL A 140 -22.07 24.86 15.16
C VAL A 140 -22.27 23.43 14.69
N GLU A 141 -22.91 23.25 13.53
CA GLU A 141 -23.06 21.97 12.85
C GLU A 141 -22.19 22.01 11.58
N TYR A 142 -21.57 20.88 11.24
CA TYR A 142 -20.78 20.72 10.02
C TYR A 142 -21.59 19.84 9.06
N SER A 143 -21.90 20.37 7.87
CA SER A 143 -22.44 19.63 6.73
C SER A 143 -21.58 19.91 5.50
#